data_AF-A0A7G5C2N3-F1
#
_entry.id   AF-A0A7G5C2N3-F1
#
_cell.length_a   1.000
_cell.length_b   1.000
_cell.length_c   1.000
_cell.angle_alpha   90.00
_cell.angle_beta   90.00
_cell.angle_gamma   90.00
#
_symmetry.space_group_name_H-M   'P 1'
#
loop_
_entity.id
_entity.type
_entity.pdbx_description
1 polymer ?
#
loop_
_entity_poly.entity_id
_entity_poly.type
_entity_poly.pdbx_seq_one_letter_code
_entity_poly.pdbx_strand_id
1 'polypeptide(L)'
;MNMFNKPALTDEDVASGILSDLKRVTREFATAATESVCPEIRQMFTQMLNNTLTMQGELYTAMSQNNMYNASSPALKQELDKQLKQYQQTQQKTSQFVQQAQTAQSHIPPNQASNPSMPAYQ
;
A
#
# COMPACT_ATOMS: atom_id res chain seq x y z
N MET A 1 -1.50 53.35 8.90
CA MET A 1 -1.62 52.39 7.78
C MET A 1 -0.56 51.33 8.02
N ASN A 2 -0.87 50.28 8.78
CA ASN A 2 0.09 49.22 9.14
C ASN A 2 -0.26 47.95 8.36
N MET A 3 0.13 47.92 7.10
CA MET A 3 0.13 46.70 6.29
C MET A 3 1.36 45.85 6.67
N PHE A 4 1.18 44.53 6.71
CA PHE A 4 2.20 43.46 6.87
C PHE A 4 2.62 43.09 8.30
N ASN A 5 1.72 42.42 9.03
CA ASN A 5 2.14 41.37 9.96
C ASN A 5 1.24 40.15 9.75
N LYS A 6 1.49 39.41 8.67
CA LYS A 6 0.91 38.08 8.46
C LYS A 6 1.54 37.19 9.54
N PRO A 7 0.78 36.46 10.38
CA PRO A 7 1.40 35.60 11.36
C PRO A 7 2.33 34.61 10.66
N ALA A 8 3.53 34.45 11.20
CA ALA A 8 4.38 33.29 10.96
C ALA A 8 3.55 32.03 11.24
N LEU A 9 3.80 30.95 10.50
CA LEU A 9 3.09 29.66 10.62
C LEU A 9 2.81 29.31 12.09
N THR A 10 1.57 28.91 12.39
CA THR A 10 1.24 28.43 13.74
C THR A 10 1.92 27.10 14.01
N ASP A 11 2.05 26.72 15.28
CA ASP A 11 2.55 25.38 15.64
C ASP A 11 1.69 24.28 15.00
N GLU A 12 0.38 24.53 14.80
CA GLU A 12 -0.55 23.59 14.15
C GLU A 12 -0.25 23.47 12.66
N ASP A 13 0.03 24.57 11.98
CA ASP A 13 0.44 24.58 10.57
C ASP A 13 1.76 23.82 10.39
N VAL A 14 2.74 24.06 11.27
CA VAL A 14 4.04 23.38 11.24
C VAL A 14 3.87 21.89 11.50
N ALA A 15 3.17 21.51 12.57
CA ALA A 15 2.94 20.11 12.91
C ALA A 15 2.15 19.37 11.81
N SER A 16 1.17 20.03 11.19
CA SER A 16 0.41 19.48 10.06
C SER A 16 1.27 19.28 8.81
N GLY A 17 2.20 20.20 8.55
CA GLY A 17 3.20 20.05 7.49
C GLY A 17 4.10 18.84 7.71
N ILE A 18 4.68 18.72 8.91
CA ILE A 18 5.53 17.58 9.30
C ILE A 18 4.73 16.27 9.21
N LEU A 19 3.52 16.23 9.74
CA LEU A 19 2.66 15.04 9.69
C LEU A 19 2.36 14.62 8.25
N SER A 20 2.13 15.58 7.35
CA SER A 20 1.90 15.31 5.92
C SER A 20 3.13 14.71 5.24
N ASP A 21 4.31 15.23 5.55
CA ASP A 21 5.58 14.69 5.05
C ASP A 21 5.86 13.29 5.59
N LEU A 22 5.66 13.06 6.89
CA LEU A 22 5.79 11.73 7.50
C LEU A 22 4.87 10.70 6.84
N LYS A 23 3.62 11.07 6.56
CA LYS A 23 2.67 10.21 5.81
C LYS A 23 3.15 9.94 4.39
N ARG A 24 3.73 10.93 3.69
CA ARG A 24 4.28 10.76 2.34
C ARG A 24 5.44 9.77 2.35
N VAL A 25 6.48 10.03 3.16
CA VAL A 25 7.70 9.20 3.16
C VAL A 25 7.45 7.80 3.72
N THR A 26 6.46 7.61 4.61
CA THR A 26 6.00 6.28 5.02
C THR A 26 5.58 5.43 3.81
N ARG A 27 4.79 5.99 2.89
CA ARG A 27 4.35 5.26 1.68
C ARG A 27 5.52 4.97 0.75
N GLU A 28 6.40 5.95 0.55
CA GLU A 28 7.58 5.81 -0.30
C GLU A 28 8.53 4.73 0.23
N PHE A 29 8.81 4.72 1.53
CA PHE A 29 9.66 3.69 2.15
C PHE A 29 9.01 2.31 2.15
N ALA A 30 7.68 2.23 2.32
CA ALA A 30 6.97 0.97 2.18
C ALA A 30 7.12 0.40 0.76
N THR A 31 6.85 1.20 -0.27
CA THR A 31 7.06 0.81 -1.68
C THR A 31 8.50 0.38 -1.92
N ALA A 32 9.47 1.20 -1.50
CA ALA A 32 10.88 0.92 -1.71
C ALA A 32 11.34 -0.35 -0.98
N ALA A 33 10.86 -0.62 0.25
CA ALA A 33 11.13 -1.87 0.95
C ALA A 33 10.56 -3.08 0.20
N THR A 34 9.34 -2.97 -0.35
CA THR A 34 8.70 -4.08 -1.06
C THR A 34 9.26 -4.32 -2.46
N GLU A 35 9.77 -3.29 -3.13
CA GLU A 35 10.26 -3.38 -4.52
C GLU A 35 11.78 -3.54 -4.62
N SER A 36 12.52 -3.37 -3.51
CA SER A 36 13.97 -3.57 -3.49
C SER A 36 14.37 -5.03 -3.69
N VAL A 37 15.13 -5.29 -4.76
CA VAL A 37 15.72 -6.61 -5.06
C VAL A 37 16.93 -6.93 -4.19
N CYS A 38 17.70 -5.92 -3.79
CA CYS A 38 18.88 -6.04 -2.93
C CYS A 38 18.46 -6.12 -1.44
N PRO A 39 18.85 -7.19 -0.70
CA PRO A 39 18.49 -7.37 0.70
C PRO A 39 18.91 -6.21 1.61
N GLU A 40 20.10 -5.65 1.38
CA GLU A 40 20.67 -4.56 2.17
C GLU A 40 19.84 -3.27 1.98
N ILE A 41 19.46 -2.95 0.75
CA ILE A 41 18.62 -1.79 0.43
C ILE A 41 17.21 -1.98 0.99
N ARG A 42 16.65 -3.19 0.89
CA ARG A 42 15.38 -3.54 1.55
C ARG A 42 15.42 -3.31 3.05
N GLN A 43 16.50 -3.76 3.71
CA GLN A 43 16.67 -3.60 5.15
C GLN A 43 16.78 -2.12 5.53
N MET A 44 17.52 -1.33 4.75
CA MET A 44 17.61 0.13 4.94
C MET A 44 16.24 0.81 4.85
N PHE A 45 15.46 0.53 3.80
CA PHE A 45 14.09 1.09 3.68
C PHE A 45 13.16 0.60 4.79
N THR A 46 13.30 -0.66 5.22
CA THR A 46 12.53 -1.20 6.37
C THR A 46 12.84 -0.44 7.66
N GLN A 47 14.11 -0.11 7.91
CA GLN A 47 14.51 0.69 9.07
C GLN A 47 13.95 2.12 8.98
N MET A 48 14.09 2.78 7.83
CA MET A 48 13.53 4.13 7.62
C MET A 48 12.01 4.16 7.78
N LEU A 49 11.31 3.12 7.29
CA LEU A 49 9.88 2.94 7.48
C LEU A 49 9.52 2.85 8.97
N ASN A 50 10.18 1.95 9.71
CA ASN A 50 9.91 1.76 11.13
C ASN A 50 10.16 3.04 11.94
N ASN A 51 11.28 3.72 11.69
CA ASN A 51 11.60 4.99 12.35
C ASN A 51 10.56 6.09 12.04
N THR A 52 10.10 6.15 10.78
CA THR A 52 9.07 7.12 10.37
C THR A 52 7.73 6.85 11.04
N LEU A 53 7.36 5.57 11.20
CA LEU A 53 6.13 5.17 11.92
C LEU A 53 6.20 5.59 13.39
N THR A 54 7.34 5.40 14.06
CA THR A 54 7.56 5.88 15.43
C THR A 54 7.39 7.39 15.53
N MET A 55 8.08 8.17 14.68
CA MET A 55 7.97 9.64 14.68
C MET A 55 6.54 10.11 14.42
N GLN A 56 5.80 9.43 13.54
CA GLN A 56 4.41 9.75 13.25
C GLN A 56 3.50 9.50 14.47
N GLY A 57 3.74 8.43 15.22
CA GLY A 57 3.03 8.14 16.46
C GLY A 57 3.29 9.17 17.55
N GLU A 58 4.56 9.55 17.74
CA GLU A 58 4.97 10.59 18.70
C GLU A 58 4.33 11.95 18.36
N LEU A 59 4.40 12.36 17.10
CA LEU A 59 3.79 13.60 16.63
C LEU A 59 2.27 13.57 16.78
N TYR A 60 1.62 12.44 16.46
CA TYR A 60 0.20 12.28 16.68
C TYR A 60 -0.18 12.49 18.15
N THR A 61 0.54 11.86 19.09
CA THR A 61 0.31 12.04 20.52
C THR A 61 0.47 13.50 20.93
N ALA A 62 1.54 14.16 20.48
CA ALA A 62 1.79 15.57 20.79
C ALA A 62 0.69 16.49 20.24
N MET A 63 0.32 16.33 18.97
CA MET A 63 -0.76 17.11 18.35
C MET A 63 -2.11 16.87 19.03
N SER A 64 -2.42 15.61 19.39
CA SER A 64 -3.67 15.26 20.07
C SER A 64 -3.76 15.88 21.47
N GLN A 65 -2.67 15.85 22.24
CA GLN A 65 -2.63 16.45 23.59
C GLN A 65 -2.82 17.97 23.55
N ASN A 66 -2.40 18.62 22.47
CA ASN A 66 -2.51 20.06 22.28
C ASN A 66 -3.78 20.48 21.52
N ASN A 67 -4.73 19.57 21.26
CA ASN A 67 -5.93 19.82 20.46
C ASN A 67 -5.66 20.33 19.03
N MET A 68 -4.49 20.01 18.47
CA MET A 68 -4.05 20.39 17.12
C MET A 68 -4.35 19.30 16.08
N TYR A 69 -4.81 18.12 16.53
CA TYR A 69 -5.13 17.02 15.63
C TYR A 69 -6.64 16.94 15.41
N ASN A 70 -7.09 17.26 14.21
CA ASN A 70 -8.47 17.01 13.80
C ASN A 70 -8.53 15.69 13.03
N ALA A 71 -8.93 14.62 13.71
CA ALA A 71 -9.17 13.35 13.05
C ALA A 71 -10.24 13.56 11.98
N SER A 72 -10.02 12.99 10.78
CA SER A 72 -11.07 12.97 9.76
C SER A 72 -12.36 12.45 10.38
N SER A 73 -13.49 13.02 9.96
CA SER A 73 -14.80 12.57 10.43
C SER A 73 -14.91 11.05 10.31
N PRO A 74 -15.58 10.37 11.27
CA PRO A 74 -15.81 8.94 11.19
C PRO A 74 -16.29 8.58 9.79
N ALA A 75 -15.70 7.53 9.20
CA ALA A 75 -16.09 7.10 7.87
C ALA A 75 -17.60 6.88 7.83
N LEU A 76 -18.28 7.50 6.86
CA LEU A 76 -19.71 7.31 6.69
C LEU A 76 -19.96 5.82 6.49
N LYS A 77 -20.91 5.27 7.26
CA LYS A 77 -21.28 3.85 7.18
C LYS A 77 -21.51 3.37 5.73
N GLN A 78 -22.09 4.24 4.90
CA GLN A 78 -22.32 3.99 3.49
C GLN A 78 -21.03 3.69 2.68
N GLU A 79 -19.92 4.39 2.96
CA GLU A 79 -18.64 4.12 2.27
C GLU A 79 -18.04 2.80 2.74
N LEU A 80 -18.15 2.47 4.03
CA LEU A 80 -17.76 1.16 4.55
C LEU A 80 -18.58 0.02 3.92
N ASP A 81 -19.90 0.19 3.82
CA ASP A 81 -20.79 -0.80 3.23
C ASP A 81 -20.47 -1.00 1.72
N LYS A 82 -20.10 0.08 1.01
CA LYS A 82 -19.66 0.02 -0.40
C LYS A 82 -18.36 -0.77 -0.56
N GLN A 83 -17.34 -0.48 0.26
CA GLN A 83 -16.07 -1.20 0.25
C GLN A 83 -16.26 -2.68 0.59
N LEU A 84 -17.10 -2.99 1.59
CA LEU A 84 -17.43 -4.36 1.95
C LEU A 84 -18.04 -5.13 0.77
N LYS A 85 -18.99 -4.52 0.07
CA LYS A 85 -19.62 -5.12 -1.11
C LYS A 85 -18.61 -5.34 -2.25
N GLN A 86 -17.69 -4.40 -2.47
CA GLN A 86 -16.61 -4.56 -3.45
C GLN A 86 -15.69 -5.74 -3.07
N TYR A 87 -15.28 -5.87 -1.81
CA TYR A 87 -14.43 -6.97 -1.39
C TYR A 87 -15.12 -8.33 -1.52
N GLN A 88 -16.42 -8.42 -1.19
CA GLN A 88 -17.21 -9.64 -1.42
C GLN A 88 -17.24 -10.04 -2.90
N GLN A 89 -17.45 -9.07 -3.79
CA GLN A 89 -17.43 -9.32 -5.25
C GLN A 89 -16.05 -9.75 -5.73
N THR A 90 -14.99 -9.12 -5.24
CA THR A 90 -13.60 -9.49 -5.58
C THR A 90 -13.32 -10.92 -5.13
N GLN A 91 -13.70 -11.29 -3.90
CA GLN A 91 -13.52 -12.65 -3.38
C GLN A 91 -14.24 -13.70 -4.24
N GLN A 92 -15.48 -13.42 -4.66
CA GLN A 92 -16.23 -14.30 -5.56
C GLN A 92 -15.53 -14.47 -6.92
N LYS A 93 -15.10 -13.36 -7.53
CA LYS A 93 -14.37 -13.38 -8.82
C LYS A 93 -13.07 -14.15 -8.71
N THR A 94 -12.29 -13.93 -7.66
CA THR A 94 -11.05 -14.67 -7.41
C THR A 94 -11.32 -16.17 -7.27
N SER A 95 -12.37 -16.56 -6.56
CA SER A 95 -12.74 -17.97 -6.38
C SER A 95 -13.12 -18.63 -7.72
N GLN A 96 -13.90 -17.94 -8.55
CA GLN A 96 -14.25 -18.42 -9.89
C GLN A 96 -13.02 -18.54 -10.79
N PHE A 97 -12.12 -17.55 -10.75
CA PHE A 97 -10.88 -17.58 -11.50
C PHE A 97 -10.00 -18.78 -11.11
N VAL A 98 -9.84 -19.05 -9.81
CA VAL A 98 -9.08 -20.21 -9.32
C VAL A 98 -9.69 -21.52 -9.81
N GLN A 99 -11.02 -21.67 -9.75
CA GLN A 99 -11.72 -22.85 -10.26
C GLN A 99 -11.48 -23.04 -11.76
N GLN A 100 -11.60 -21.97 -12.55
CA GLN A 100 -11.35 -22.01 -14.00
C GLN A 100 -9.89 -22.34 -14.33
N ALA A 101 -8.94 -21.82 -13.56
CA ALA A 101 -7.52 -22.13 -13.74
C ALA A 101 -7.23 -23.61 -13.44
N GLN A 102 -7.84 -24.17 -12.39
CA GLN A 102 -7.69 -25.59 -12.02
C GLN A 102 -8.34 -26.54 -13.05
N THR A 103 -9.51 -26.19 -13.59
CA THR A 103 -10.18 -27.00 -14.62
C THR A 103 -9.45 -26.95 -15.97
N ALA A 104 -8.83 -25.81 -16.30
CA ALA A 104 -7.95 -25.70 -17.46
C ALA A 104 -6.67 -26.54 -17.31
N GLN A 105 -6.11 -26.66 -16.09
CA GLN A 105 -4.93 -27.48 -15.81
C GLN A 105 -5.21 -29.00 -15.84
N SER A 106 -6.45 -29.42 -15.62
CA SER A 106 -6.88 -30.83 -15.64
C SER A 106 -7.28 -31.35 -17.03
N HIS A 107 -7.24 -30.50 -18.07
CA HIS A 107 -7.49 -30.85 -19.47
C HIS A 107 -6.21 -31.08 -20.30
N ILE A 108 -5.08 -31.46 -19.69
CA ILE A 108 -3.95 -32.00 -20.46
C ILE A 108 -4.29 -33.49 -20.76
N PRO A 109 -4.66 -33.87 -21.99
CA PRO A 109 -4.93 -35.26 -22.31
C PRO A 109 -3.67 -36.11 -22.11
N PRO A 110 -3.78 -37.32 -21.51
CA PRO A 110 -2.66 -38.24 -21.41
C PRO A 110 -2.28 -38.73 -22.81
N ASN A 111 -1.22 -38.13 -23.35
CA ASN A 111 -0.19 -38.74 -24.19
C ASN A 111 -0.63 -39.93 -25.08
N GLN A 112 -1.00 -39.67 -26.34
CA GLN A 112 -0.81 -40.67 -27.39
C GLN A 112 0.64 -40.59 -27.87
N ALA A 113 1.43 -41.55 -27.39
CA ALA A 113 2.76 -41.81 -27.89
C ALA A 113 2.69 -42.37 -29.32
N SER A 114 3.06 -41.57 -30.32
CA SER A 114 3.47 -42.06 -31.64
C SER A 114 4.43 -41.07 -32.32
N ASN A 115 5.71 -41.29 -32.04
CA ASN A 115 6.88 -41.18 -32.92
C ASN A 115 6.92 -40.08 -34.01
N PRO A 116 7.86 -39.13 -33.93
CA PRO A 116 8.42 -38.48 -35.11
C PRO A 116 9.88 -38.93 -35.31
N SER A 117 10.08 -39.74 -36.33
CA SER A 117 11.37 -39.94 -37.00
C SER A 117 11.96 -38.58 -37.41
N MET A 118 13.12 -38.22 -36.87
CA MET A 118 13.89 -37.04 -37.28
C MET A 118 14.57 -37.29 -38.64
N PRO A 119 14.58 -36.32 -39.58
CA PRO A 119 15.50 -36.34 -40.70
C PRO A 119 16.89 -35.90 -40.23
N ALA A 120 17.92 -36.66 -40.63
CA ALA A 120 19.32 -36.27 -40.46
C ALA A 120 19.64 -35.10 -41.41
N TYR A 121 20.21 -34.02 -40.88
CA TYR A 121 20.79 -32.95 -41.69
C TYR A 121 22.19 -33.41 -42.18
N GLN A 122 22.35 -33.48 -43.51
CA GLN A 122 23.63 -33.41 -44.21
C GLN A 122 23.91 -31.96 -44.61
#